data_AF-A0A9D6Z444-F1
#
_entry.id   AF-A0A9D6Z444-F1
#
_cell.length_a   1.000
_cell.length_b   1.000
_cell.length_c   1.000
_cell.angle_alpha   90.00
_cell.angle_beta   90.00
_cell.angle_gamma   90.00
#
_symmetry.space_group_name_H-M   'P 1'
#
loop_
_entity.id
_entity.type
_entity.pdbx_description
1 polymer ?
#
loop_
_entity_poly.entity_id
_entity_poly.type
_entity_poly.pdbx_seq_one_letter_code
_entity_poly.pdbx_strand_id
1 'polypeptide(L)'
;MKKPEAIKAVLGLIVALIFALSTGMACAQDQAIKMEDVEKLAKEALANAEGTRKLVESVIQKVEKDMPKDASTLLKGEVEGAKMWFKKGDDLLAKCKKQIEEKKFTKDLVIDLNQAWRWLVEAGSEITRASMME
;
A
#
# COMPACT_ATOMS: atom_id res chain seq x y z
N MET A 1 17.54 -2.54 25.51
CA MET A 1 18.31 -1.99 24.38
C MET A 1 18.17 -2.94 23.18
N LYS A 2 17.29 -2.64 22.22
CA LYS A 2 17.15 -3.42 20.98
C LYS A 2 18.36 -3.14 20.07
N LYS A 3 18.94 -4.21 19.50
CA LYS A 3 20.24 -4.20 18.81
C LYS A 3 20.26 -3.26 17.58
N PRO A 4 21.37 -2.54 17.31
CA PRO A 4 21.49 -1.55 16.24
C PRO A 4 21.36 -2.12 14.81
N GLU A 5 21.41 -3.44 14.64
CA GLU A 5 21.31 -4.08 13.32
C GLU A 5 19.87 -4.14 12.78
N ALA A 6 18.87 -4.26 13.66
CA ALA A 6 17.47 -4.22 13.25
C ALA A 6 17.07 -2.85 12.70
N ILE A 7 17.65 -1.77 13.25
CA ILE A 7 17.41 -0.39 12.82
C ILE A 7 18.00 -0.14 11.43
N LYS A 8 19.19 -0.69 11.14
CA LYS A 8 19.83 -0.59 9.82
C LYS A 8 19.06 -1.35 8.74
N ALA A 9 18.49 -2.51 9.07
CA ALA A 9 17.67 -3.29 8.14
C ALA A 9 16.34 -2.59 7.80
N VAL A 10 15.70 -1.98 8.79
CA VAL A 10 14.45 -1.20 8.60
C VAL A 10 14.70 0.06 7.77
N LEU A 11 15.79 0.79 8.04
CA LEU A 11 16.19 1.96 7.24
C LEU A 11 16.52 1.60 5.78
N GLY A 12 17.18 0.47 5.54
CA GLY A 12 17.47 -0.01 4.19
C GLY A 12 16.21 -0.32 3.37
N LEU A 13 15.18 -0.86 4.03
CA LEU A 13 13.87 -1.13 3.41
C LEU A 13 13.08 0.15 3.09
N ILE A 14 13.19 1.17 3.95
CA ILE A 14 12.56 2.48 3.74
C ILE A 14 13.17 3.21 2.54
N VAL A 15 14.49 3.19 2.39
CA VAL A 15 15.18 3.81 1.23
C VAL A 15 14.84 3.11 -0.08
N ALA A 16 14.71 1.77 -0.07
CA ALA A 16 14.27 1.01 -1.23
C ALA A 16 12.83 1.35 -1.63
N LEU A 17 11.94 1.60 -0.66
CA LEU A 17 10.57 2.03 -0.91
C LEU A 17 10.50 3.42 -1.57
N ILE A 18 11.35 4.36 -1.12
CA ILE A 18 11.41 5.74 -1.64
C ILE A 18 12.00 5.77 -3.05
N PHE A 19 13.00 4.93 -3.35
CA PHE A 19 13.57 4.86 -4.70
C PHE A 19 12.61 4.23 -5.72
N ALA A 20 11.72 3.34 -5.29
CA ALA A 20 10.62 2.83 -6.11
C ALA A 20 9.52 3.89 -6.35
N LEU A 21 9.37 4.87 -5.44
CA LEU A 21 8.37 5.94 -5.53
C LEU A 21 8.78 7.06 -6.51
N SER A 22 10.08 7.34 -6.67
CA SER A 22 10.55 8.50 -7.46
C SER A 22 10.69 8.25 -8.97
N THR A 23 10.78 7.00 -9.42
CA THR A 23 10.94 6.67 -10.84
C THR A 23 9.62 6.56 -11.61
N GLY A 24 8.48 6.47 -10.93
CA GLY A 24 7.17 6.29 -11.56
C GLY A 24 6.39 7.57 -11.89
N MET A 25 6.80 8.74 -11.39
CA MET A 25 5.96 9.96 -11.42
C MET A 25 6.31 10.99 -12.50
N ALA A 26 7.34 10.74 -13.32
CA ALA A 26 7.89 11.76 -14.24
C ALA A 26 7.33 11.76 -15.68
N CYS A 27 6.42 10.84 -16.05
CA CYS A 27 5.96 10.73 -17.44
C CYS A 27 4.43 10.66 -17.54
N ALA A 28 3.75 11.78 -17.30
CA ALA A 28 2.34 11.96 -17.63
C ALA A 28 2.18 13.22 -18.51
N GLN A 29 2.62 13.11 -19.77
CA GLN A 29 2.19 14.00 -20.85
C GLN A 29 1.66 13.13 -22.00
N ASP A 30 0.56 13.58 -22.60
CA ASP A 30 -0.25 12.89 -23.59
C ASP A 30 0.56 12.15 -24.67
N GLN A 31 0.70 10.85 -24.49
CA GLN A 31 1.01 9.92 -25.57
C GLN A 31 -0.15 8.93 -25.72
N ALA A 32 -0.44 8.58 -26.98
CA ALA A 32 -1.27 7.45 -27.34
C ALA A 32 -0.56 6.16 -26.89
N ILE A 33 -0.66 5.86 -25.60
CA ILE A 33 -0.22 4.59 -25.01
C ILE A 33 -0.99 3.49 -25.74
N LYS A 34 -0.28 2.52 -26.34
CA LYS A 34 -0.93 1.42 -27.03
C LYS A 34 -1.70 0.59 -26.00
N MET A 35 -2.81 -0.03 -26.39
CA MET A 35 -3.62 -0.85 -25.47
C MET A 35 -2.82 -1.95 -24.76
N GLU A 36 -1.83 -2.53 -25.44
CA GLU A 36 -0.89 -3.52 -24.88
C GLU A 36 -0.05 -2.95 -23.72
N ASP A 37 0.37 -1.68 -23.83
CA ASP A 37 1.10 -0.99 -22.78
C ASP A 37 0.18 -0.70 -21.57
N VAL A 38 -1.10 -0.38 -21.81
CA VAL A 38 -2.10 -0.15 -20.74
C VAL A 38 -2.41 -1.46 -19.99
N GLU A 39 -2.56 -2.57 -20.69
CA GLU A 39 -2.78 -3.88 -20.07
C GLU A 39 -1.59 -4.30 -19.20
N LYS A 40 -0.37 -4.10 -19.70
CA LYS A 40 0.85 -4.37 -18.93
C LYS A 40 0.91 -3.51 -17.67
N LEU A 41 0.69 -2.20 -17.80
CA LEU A 41 0.67 -1.27 -16.66
C LEU A 41 -0.41 -1.64 -15.63
N ALA A 42 -1.60 -2.05 -16.07
CA ALA A 42 -2.66 -2.49 -15.17
C ALA A 42 -2.27 -3.77 -14.41
N LYS A 43 -1.63 -4.74 -15.06
CA LYS A 43 -1.16 -5.97 -14.40
C LYS A 43 -0.04 -5.69 -13.38
N GLU A 44 0.90 -4.82 -13.72
CA GLU A 44 1.97 -4.40 -12.81
C GLU A 44 1.40 -3.63 -11.60
N ALA A 45 0.48 -2.68 -11.83
CA ALA A 45 -0.17 -1.94 -10.76
C ALA A 45 -1.02 -2.85 -9.86
N LEU A 46 -1.72 -3.84 -10.43
CA LEU A 46 -2.45 -4.87 -9.67
C LEU A 46 -1.49 -5.66 -8.77
N ALA A 47 -0.38 -6.16 -9.31
CA ALA A 47 0.58 -6.94 -8.54
C ALA A 47 1.15 -6.13 -7.36
N ASN A 48 1.45 -4.85 -7.57
CA ASN A 48 1.92 -3.94 -6.53
C ASN A 48 0.85 -3.75 -5.44
N ALA A 49 -0.39 -3.43 -5.83
CA ALA A 49 -1.49 -3.24 -4.89
C ALA A 49 -1.78 -4.51 -4.07
N GLU A 50 -1.83 -5.69 -4.70
CA GLU A 50 -2.06 -6.96 -4.01
C GLU A 50 -0.91 -7.35 -3.07
N GLY A 51 0.33 -7.14 -3.51
CA GLY A 51 1.51 -7.37 -2.69
C GLY A 51 1.50 -6.50 -1.44
N THR A 52 1.27 -5.20 -1.59
CA THR A 52 1.15 -4.26 -0.47
C THR A 52 -0.04 -4.61 0.43
N ARG A 53 -1.22 -4.93 -0.12
CA ARG A 53 -2.40 -5.34 0.65
C ARG A 53 -2.06 -6.49 1.60
N LYS A 54 -1.48 -7.58 1.10
CA LYS A 54 -1.16 -8.77 1.91
C LYS A 54 -0.19 -8.45 3.05
N LEU A 55 0.82 -7.62 2.78
CA LEU A 55 1.78 -7.19 3.79
C LEU A 55 1.10 -6.37 4.88
N VAL A 56 0.32 -5.36 4.49
CA VAL A 56 -0.34 -4.45 5.44
C VAL A 56 -1.40 -5.17 6.27
N GLU A 57 -2.20 -6.04 5.65
CA GLU A 57 -3.20 -6.87 6.34
C GLU A 57 -2.55 -7.70 7.48
N SER A 58 -1.42 -8.34 7.17
CA SER A 58 -0.67 -9.13 8.15
C SER A 58 -0.14 -8.28 9.32
N VAL A 59 0.35 -7.07 9.03
CA VAL A 59 0.85 -6.16 10.08
C VAL A 59 -0.30 -5.63 10.95
N ILE A 60 -1.44 -5.26 10.36
CA ILE A 60 -2.64 -4.85 11.11
C ILE A 60 -3.08 -5.96 12.06
N GLN A 61 -3.23 -7.19 11.56
CA GLN A 61 -3.64 -8.34 12.39
C GLN A 61 -2.67 -8.59 13.54
N LYS A 62 -1.36 -8.47 13.29
CA LYS A 62 -0.34 -8.64 14.32
C LYS A 62 -0.45 -7.56 15.39
N VAL A 63 -0.52 -6.29 14.99
CA VAL A 63 -0.61 -5.17 15.93
C VAL A 63 -1.90 -5.25 16.75
N GLU A 64 -3.05 -5.56 16.14
CA GLU A 64 -4.31 -5.74 16.88
C GLU A 64 -4.23 -6.89 17.90
N LYS A 65 -3.56 -7.98 17.55
CA LYS A 65 -3.37 -9.13 18.45
C LYS A 65 -2.44 -8.80 19.62
N ASP A 66 -1.37 -8.07 19.36
CA ASP A 66 -0.32 -7.76 20.33
C ASP A 66 -0.66 -6.49 21.15
N MET A 67 -1.70 -5.75 20.78
CA MET A 67 -2.10 -4.51 21.43
C MET A 67 -2.60 -4.75 22.88
N PRO A 68 -2.02 -4.07 23.89
CA PRO A 68 -2.46 -4.20 25.27
C PRO A 68 -3.86 -3.60 25.47
N LYS A 69 -4.63 -4.13 26.43
CA LYS A 69 -6.02 -3.69 26.67
C LYS A 69 -6.12 -2.21 27.08
N ASP A 70 -5.11 -1.74 27.81
CA ASP A 70 -4.92 -0.37 28.28
C ASP A 70 -4.08 0.49 27.32
N ALA A 71 -3.94 0.06 26.06
CA ALA A 71 -3.29 0.85 25.00
C ALA A 71 -3.78 2.31 24.97
N SER A 72 -2.81 3.21 24.76
CA SER A 72 -3.05 4.65 24.69
C SER A 72 -4.05 5.01 23.59
N THR A 73 -4.74 6.14 23.75
CA THR A 73 -5.66 6.66 22.71
C THR A 73 -4.94 6.92 21.40
N LEU A 74 -3.66 7.31 21.44
CA LEU A 74 -2.84 7.51 20.25
C LEU A 74 -2.62 6.19 19.49
N LEU A 75 -2.21 5.12 20.18
CA LEU A 75 -2.02 3.80 19.55
C LEU A 75 -3.31 3.29 18.92
N LYS A 76 -4.44 3.38 19.65
CA LYS A 76 -5.76 3.00 19.11
C LYS A 76 -6.14 3.84 17.89
N GLY A 77 -5.85 5.14 17.92
CA GLY A 77 -6.10 6.05 16.80
C GLY A 77 -5.33 5.69 15.53
N GLU A 78 -4.04 5.39 15.64
CA GLU A 78 -3.20 4.98 14.49
C GLU A 78 -3.63 3.62 13.92
N VAL A 79 -4.05 2.67 14.78
CA VAL A 79 -4.59 1.37 14.31
C VAL A 79 -5.91 1.56 13.54
N GLU A 80 -6.82 2.40 14.05
CA GLU A 80 -8.09 2.67 13.38
C GLU A 80 -7.91 3.46 12.08
N GLY A 81 -6.97 4.41 12.05
CA GLY A 81 -6.59 5.11 10.82
C GLY A 81 -6.04 4.13 9.77
N ALA A 82 -5.14 3.22 10.16
CA ALA A 82 -4.59 2.22 9.27
C ALA A 82 -5.69 1.34 8.67
N LYS A 83 -6.67 0.90 9.48
CA LYS A 83 -7.83 0.12 9.02
C LYS A 83 -8.72 0.91 8.07
N MET A 84 -8.91 2.20 8.30
CA MET A 84 -9.69 3.08 7.42
C MET A 84 -9.03 3.21 6.04
N TRP A 85 -7.73 3.46 5.98
CA TRP A 85 -6.99 3.52 4.71
C TRP A 85 -6.93 2.16 4.02
N PHE A 86 -6.70 1.09 4.79
CA PHE A 86 -6.68 -0.27 4.27
C PHE A 86 -8.00 -0.60 3.60
N LYS A 87 -9.12 -0.29 4.27
CA LYS A 87 -10.46 -0.51 3.71
C LYS A 87 -10.69 0.27 2.42
N LYS A 88 -10.29 1.54 2.36
CA LYS A 88 -10.40 2.35 1.12
C LYS A 88 -9.60 1.73 -0.03
N GLY A 89 -8.37 1.32 0.25
CA GLY A 89 -7.50 0.65 -0.70
C GLY A 89 -8.07 -0.69 -1.19
N ASP A 90 -8.53 -1.53 -0.26
CA ASP A 90 -9.07 -2.86 -0.55
C ASP A 90 -10.38 -2.80 -1.34
N ASP A 91 -11.28 -1.89 -0.96
CA ASP A 91 -12.55 -1.67 -1.67
C ASP A 91 -12.33 -1.21 -3.12
N LEU A 92 -11.35 -0.32 -3.36
CA LEU A 92 -11.02 0.13 -4.72
C LEU A 92 -10.33 -0.99 -5.52
N LEU A 93 -9.37 -1.68 -4.90
CA LEU A 93 -8.69 -2.82 -5.51
C LEU A 93 -9.69 -3.91 -5.97
N ALA A 94 -10.68 -4.22 -5.13
CA ALA A 94 -11.73 -5.17 -5.48
C ALA A 94 -12.54 -4.74 -6.71
N LYS A 95 -12.82 -3.43 -6.88
CA LYS A 95 -13.47 -2.89 -8.09
C LYS A 95 -12.57 -3.00 -9.32
N CYS A 96 -11.29 -2.68 -9.18
CA CYS A 96 -10.32 -2.79 -10.27
C CYS A 96 -10.14 -4.24 -10.73
N LYS A 97 -10.12 -5.20 -9.81
CA LYS A 97 -10.03 -6.64 -10.14
C LYS A 97 -11.18 -7.11 -11.03
N LYS A 98 -12.41 -6.67 -10.74
CA LYS A 98 -13.58 -6.95 -11.60
C LYS A 98 -13.38 -6.41 -13.03
N GLN A 99 -12.85 -5.20 -13.18
CA GLN A 99 -12.57 -4.63 -14.50
C GLN A 99 -11.50 -5.43 -15.27
N ILE A 100 -10.47 -5.92 -14.58
CA ILE A 100 -9.43 -6.79 -15.16
C ILE A 100 -10.00 -8.13 -15.61
N GLU A 101 -10.85 -8.76 -14.79
CA GLU A 101 -11.54 -10.02 -15.11
C GLU A 101 -12.41 -9.87 -16.38
N GLU A 102 -13.05 -8.70 -16.54
CA GLU A 102 -13.82 -8.32 -17.72
C GLU A 102 -12.96 -7.84 -18.90
N LYS A 103 -11.62 -7.87 -18.80
CA LYS A 103 -10.65 -7.39 -19.80
C LYS A 103 -10.83 -5.91 -20.19
N LYS A 104 -11.35 -5.09 -19.30
CA LYS A 104 -11.58 -3.64 -19.50
C LYS A 104 -10.33 -2.85 -19.14
N PHE A 105 -9.29 -2.92 -19.97
CA PHE A 105 -8.05 -2.18 -19.75
C PHE A 105 -8.17 -0.72 -20.21
N THR A 106 -8.09 0.21 -19.26
CA THR A 106 -8.17 1.65 -19.50
C THR A 106 -7.09 2.39 -18.71
N LYS A 107 -6.78 3.64 -19.10
CA LYS A 107 -5.90 4.50 -18.30
C LYS A 107 -6.47 4.75 -16.89
N ASP A 108 -7.79 4.89 -16.78
CA ASP A 108 -8.47 5.09 -15.50
C ASP A 108 -8.31 3.89 -14.57
N LEU A 109 -8.37 2.65 -15.10
CA LEU A 109 -8.08 1.46 -14.33
C LEU A 109 -6.66 1.48 -13.75
N VAL A 110 -5.66 1.90 -14.53
CA VAL A 110 -4.27 2.02 -14.06
C VAL A 110 -4.17 3.09 -12.97
N ILE A 111 -4.85 4.21 -13.12
CA ILE A 111 -4.89 5.29 -12.12
C ILE A 111 -5.54 4.77 -10.82
N ASP A 112 -6.68 4.09 -10.92
CA ASP A 112 -7.39 3.54 -9.76
C ASP A 112 -6.58 2.47 -9.03
N LEU A 113 -5.88 1.60 -9.76
CA LEU A 113 -4.97 0.62 -9.16
C LEU A 113 -3.82 1.28 -8.39
N ASN A 114 -3.21 2.32 -8.97
CA ASN A 114 -2.18 3.11 -8.28
C ASN A 114 -2.75 3.87 -7.08
N GLN A 115 -3.99 4.34 -7.15
CA GLN A 115 -4.66 5.00 -6.04
C GLN A 115 -4.98 4.02 -4.91
N ALA A 116 -5.43 2.80 -5.24
CA ALA A 116 -5.63 1.72 -4.28
C ALA A 116 -4.32 1.37 -3.59
N TRP A 117 -3.25 1.18 -4.37
CA TRP A 117 -1.90 0.97 -3.84
C TRP A 117 -1.46 2.10 -2.90
N ARG A 118 -1.66 3.36 -3.28
CA ARG A 118 -1.30 4.52 -2.44
C ARG A 118 -2.03 4.53 -1.10
N TRP A 119 -3.33 4.21 -1.06
CA TRP A 119 -4.05 4.09 0.21
C TRP A 119 -3.58 2.90 1.04
N LEU A 120 -3.19 1.79 0.42
CA LEU A 120 -2.59 0.67 1.13
C LEU A 120 -1.20 1.04 1.70
N VAL A 121 -0.42 1.85 1.00
CA VAL A 121 0.84 2.40 1.54
C VAL A 121 0.58 3.30 2.73
N GLU A 122 -0.41 4.19 2.67
CA GLU A 122 -0.80 5.05 3.81
C GLU A 122 -1.19 4.21 5.03
N ALA A 123 -2.01 3.17 4.82
CA ALA A 123 -2.35 2.20 5.86
C ALA A 123 -1.10 1.53 6.46
N GLY A 124 -0.16 1.14 5.59
CA GLY A 124 1.13 0.58 5.98
C GLY A 124 1.97 1.53 6.83
N SER A 125 1.98 2.82 6.48
CA SER A 125 2.69 3.86 7.24
C SER A 125 2.10 4.05 8.63
N GLU A 126 0.79 4.16 8.75
CA GLU A 126 0.10 4.33 10.04
C GLU A 126 0.29 3.10 10.93
N ILE A 127 0.13 1.88 10.40
CA ILE A 127 0.29 0.67 11.22
C ILE A 127 1.75 0.44 11.62
N THR A 128 2.71 0.88 10.79
CA THR A 128 4.14 0.85 11.17
C THR A 128 4.39 1.80 12.33
N ARG A 129 3.84 3.03 12.30
CA ARG A 129 3.92 3.95 13.44
C ARG A 129 3.33 3.34 14.70
N ALA A 130 2.13 2.77 14.61
CA ALA A 130 1.48 2.06 15.71
C ALA A 130 2.39 0.96 16.28
N SER A 131 3.02 0.13 15.43
CA SER A 131 3.91 -0.96 15.87
C SER A 131 5.18 -0.52 16.60
N MET A 132 5.58 0.75 16.47
CA MET A 132 6.76 1.31 17.14
C MET A 132 6.42 2.01 18.46
N MET A 133 5.13 2.21 18.75
CA MET A 133 4.65 2.76 20.01
C MET A 133 4.58 1.65 21.06
N GLU A 134 5.75 1.26 21.57
CA GLU A 134 5.89 0.52 22.83
C GLU A 134 5.90 1.49 24.02
#